data_AF-A0A4Z2G967-F1
#
_entry.id   AF-A0A4Z2G967-F1
#
_cell.length_a   1.000
_cell.length_b   1.000
_cell.length_c   1.000
_cell.angle_alpha   90.00
_cell.angle_beta   90.00
_cell.angle_gamma   90.00
#
_symmetry.space_group_name_H-M   'P 1'
#
loop_
_entity.id
_entity.type
_entity.pdbx_description
1 polymer ?
#
loop_
_entity_poly.entity_id
_entity_poly.type
_entity_poly.pdbx_seq_one_letter_code
_entity_poly.pdbx_strand_id
1 'polypeptide(L)' 'MEVITQGAPFKLTQIAVDTSAGPYKNYTVVFLGSDNGRVLKILASTEGANASFSTQLLEDVDVYNADSLLLLLAFFFF' A
#
# COMPACT_ATOMS: atom_id res chain seq x y z
N MET A 1 -7.82 25.52 19.04
CA MET A 1 -6.91 24.83 18.11
C MET A 1 -7.68 23.65 17.57
N GLU A 2 -8.23 23.80 16.36
CA GLU A 2 -8.96 22.73 15.70
C GLU A 2 -7.94 21.69 15.28
N VAL A 3 -7.99 20.50 15.90
CA VAL A 3 -7.24 19.36 15.40
C VAL A 3 -7.98 18.94 14.14
N ILE A 4 -7.48 19.40 13.00
CA ILE A 4 -7.96 18.93 11.70
C ILE A 4 -7.52 17.47 11.62
N THR A 5 -8.41 16.53 11.92
CA THR A 5 -8.16 15.11 11.67
C THR A 5 -8.15 14.89 10.16
N GLN A 6 -6.96 15.00 9.56
CA GLN A 6 -6.68 14.64 8.17
C GLN A 6 -6.65 13.11 8.07
N GLY A 7 -7.82 12.49 8.01
CA GLY A 7 -7.91 11.05 7.81
C GLY A 7 -9.35 10.58 7.89
N ALA A 8 -9.89 10.08 6.77
CA ALA A 8 -11.18 9.41 6.80
C ALA A 8 -11.12 8.24 7.81
N PRO A 9 -12.21 7.97 8.57
CA PRO A 9 -12.23 6.89 9.55
C PRO A 9 -12.36 5.54 8.83
N PHE A 10 -11.27 5.08 8.22
CA PHE A 10 -11.17 3.73 7.68
C PHE A 10 -10.22 2.92 8.56
N LYS A 11 -10.67 1.73 8.97
CA LYS A 11 -9.83 0.81 9.73
C LYS A 11 -9.14 -0.11 8.76
N LEU A 12 -7.82 -0.13 8.79
CA LEU A 12 -7.04 -1.13 8.06
C LEU A 12 -7.26 -2.49 8.73
N THR A 13 -7.72 -3.47 7.96
CA THR A 13 -8.06 -4.82 8.44
C THR A 13 -7.19 -5.90 7.81
N GLN A 14 -6.55 -5.60 6.68
CA GLN A 14 -5.78 -6.57 5.91
C GLN A 14 -4.42 -5.98 5.53
N ILE A 15 -3.40 -6.84 5.51
CA ILE A 15 -2.05 -6.50 5.08
C ILE A 15 -1.49 -7.59 4.18
N ALA A 16 -0.84 -7.15 3.10
CA ALA A 16 0.00 -7.99 2.26
C ALA A 16 1.31 -7.28 1.96
N VAL A 17 2.40 -8.05 1.86
CA VAL A 17 3.75 -7.52 1.66
C VAL A 17 4.47 -8.34 0.60
N ASP A 18 5.03 -7.66 -0.39
CA ASP A 18 6.03 -8.21 -1.31
C ASP A 18 7.37 -7.53 -1.03
N THR A 19 8.38 -8.31 -0.60
CA THR A 19 9.71 -7.80 -0.24
C THR A 19 10.72 -7.81 -1.39
N SER A 20 10.29 -8.25 -2.57
CA SER A 20 11.14 -8.46 -3.74
C SER A 20 10.59 -7.76 -4.99
N ALA A 21 9.88 -6.65 -4.80
CA ALA A 21 9.21 -5.93 -5.85
C ALA A 21 10.20 -5.25 -6.83
N GLY A 22 9.75 -5.09 -8.07
CA GLY A 22 10.43 -4.33 -9.12
C GLY A 22 11.54 -5.10 -9.83
N PRO A 23 12.11 -4.55 -10.93
CA PRO A 23 13.04 -5.27 -11.81
C PRO A 23 14.31 -5.78 -11.12
N TYR A 24 14.74 -5.12 -10.05
CA TYR A 24 15.95 -5.46 -9.29
C TYR A 24 15.64 -6.10 -7.93
N LYS A 25 14.37 -6.35 -7.62
CA LYS A 25 13.93 -6.99 -6.37
C LYS A 25 14.44 -6.33 -5.08
N ASN A 26 14.58 -5.01 -5.12
CA ASN A 26 15.15 -4.18 -4.05
C ASN A 26 14.12 -3.25 -3.41
N TYR A 27 12.85 -3.40 -3.78
CA TYR A 27 11.75 -2.66 -3.20
C TYR A 27 10.88 -3.58 -2.35
N THR A 28 10.33 -3.03 -1.28
CA THR A 28 9.21 -3.65 -0.56
C THR A 28 7.94 -2.88 -0.90
N VAL A 29 6.89 -3.58 -1.31
CA VAL A 29 5.56 -2.99 -1.53
C VAL A 29 4.62 -3.55 -0.47
N VAL A 30 3.86 -2.66 0.16
CA VAL A 30 2.87 -3.00 1.18
C VAL A 30 1.49 -2.61 0.68
N PHE A 31 0.55 -3.54 0.77
CA PHE A 31 -0.87 -3.30 0.50
C PHE A 31 -1.64 -3.34 1.81
N LEU A 32 -2.43 -2.30 2.06
CA LEU A 32 -3.26 -2.17 3.25
C LEU A 32 -4.73 -2.08 2.82
N GLY A 33 -5.51 -3.12 3.14
CA GLY A 33 -6.94 -3.16 2.89
C GLY A 33 -7.73 -2.65 4.09
N SER A 34 -8.73 -1.82 3.85
CA SER A 34 -9.63 -1.31 4.89
C SER A 34 -10.97 -2.06 4.96
N ASP A 35 -11.66 -1.90 6.10
CA ASP A 35 -13.02 -2.40 6.32
C ASP A 35 -14.09 -1.79 5.41
N ASN A 36 -13.83 -0.61 4.82
CA ASN A 36 -14.71 0.04 3.87
C ASN A 36 -14.33 -0.20 2.41
N GLY A 37 -13.52 -1.23 2.13
CA GLY A 37 -13.20 -1.64 0.75
C GLY A 37 -12.27 -0.68 0.03
N ARG A 38 -11.36 0.00 0.74
CA ARG A 38 -10.23 0.71 0.14
C ARG A 38 -8.96 -0.11 0.23
N VAL A 39 -8.07 0.06 -0.73
CA VAL A 39 -6.71 -0.49 -0.68
C VAL A 39 -5.72 0.63 -0.92
N LEU A 40 -4.74 0.73 -0.02
CA LEU A 40 -3.57 1.59 -0.16
C LEU A 40 -2.39 0.73 -0.61
N LYS A 41 -1.67 1.16 -1.65
CA LYS A 41 -0.39 0.57 -2.04
C LYS A 41 0.73 1.52 -1.69
N ILE A 42 1.71 1.02 -0.96
CA ILE A 42 2.81 1.81 -0.41
C ILE A 42 4.11 1.21 -0.89
N LEU A 43 4.98 2.04 -1.45
CA LEU A 43 6.38 1.67 -1.69
C LEU A 43 7.18 1.96 -0.42
N ALA A 44 7.83 0.95 0.11
CA ALA A 44 8.82 1.03 1.16
C ALA A 44 10.19 0.68 0.58
N SER A 45 11.08 1.67 0.53
CA SER A 45 12.47 1.49 0.08
C SER A 45 13.42 1.71 1.24
N THR A 46 14.41 0.82 1.37
CA THR A 46 15.57 1.01 2.24
C THR A 46 16.75 1.41 1.36
N GLU A 47 17.07 2.70 1.27
CA GLU A 47 18.23 3.14 0.49
C GLU A 47 19.53 3.02 1.30
N GLY A 48 20.37 2.04 0.96
CA GLY A 48 21.78 1.98 1.35
C GLY A 48 22.07 1.56 2.80
N ALA A 49 23.37 1.46 3.13
CA ALA A 49 23.85 0.96 4.43
C ALA A 49 23.50 1.87 5.64
N ASN A 50 22.95 3.07 5.39
CA ASN A 50 22.47 4.03 6.39
C ASN A 50 20.95 4.31 6.20
N ALA A 51 20.17 3.27 5.84
CA ALA A 51 18.82 3.42 5.31
C ALA A 51 17.87 4.24 6.22
N SER A 52 17.45 5.40 5.69
CA SER A 52 16.24 6.07 6.14
C SER A 52 15.03 5.36 5.52
N PHE A 53 14.02 5.04 6.33
CA PHE A 53 12.78 4.45 5.84
C PHE A 53 11.91 5.53 5.21
N SER A 54 11.82 5.56 3.88
CA SER A 54 10.85 6.38 3.16
C SER A 54 9.63 5.56 2.77
N THR A 55 8.44 6.04 3.12
CA THR A 55 7.17 5.48 2.65
C THR A 55 6.53 6.44 1.67
N GLN A 56 6.16 5.94 0.50
CA GLN A 56 5.43 6.71 -0.51
C GLN A 56 4.12 6.01 -0.84
N LEU A 57 3.00 6.73 -0.71
CA LEU A 57 1.70 6.26 -1.17
C LEU A 57 1.69 6.30 -2.70
N LEU A 58 1.47 5.13 -3.33
CA LEU A 58 1.43 5.01 -4.78
C LEU A 58 0.01 5.17 -5.33
N GLU A 59 -0.97 4.64 -4.63
CA GLU A 59 -2.37 4.61 -5.08
C GLU A 59 -3.33 4.42 -3.90
N ASP A 60 -4.52 5.01 -4.02
CA ASP A 60 -5.68 4.86 -3.13
C ASP A 60 -6.86 4.42 -4.00
N VAL A 61 -7.26 3.15 -3.86
CA VAL A 61 -8.24 2.50 -4.75
C VAL A 61 -9.48 2.10 -3.96
N ASP A 62 -10.66 2.40 -4.49
CA ASP A 62 -11.94 1.87 -4.02
C ASP A 62 -12.25 0.55 -4.75
N VAL A 63 -12.34 -0.54 -4.00
CA VAL A 63 -12.35 -1.91 -4.54
C VAL A 63 -13.78 -2.44 -4.75
N TYR A 64 -14.82 -1.63 -4.54
CA TYR A 64 -16.21 -2.04 -4.81
C TYR A 64 -16.56 -2.19 -6.31
N ASN A 65 -15.63 -1.90 -7.22
CA ASN A 65 -15.72 -2.28 -8.64
C ASN A 65 -15.07 -3.67 -8.87
N ALA A 66 -15.73 -4.54 -9.64
CA ALA A 66 -15.26 -5.89 -9.96
C ALA A 66 -13.88 -5.94 -10.64
N ASP A 67 -13.53 -4.88 -11.38
CA ASP A 67 -12.20 -4.74 -12.02
C ASP A 67 -11.06 -4.60 -10.99
N SER A 68 -11.35 -4.04 -9.82
CA SER A 68 -10.36 -3.74 -8.77
C SER A 68 -9.86 -5.01 -8.06
N LEU A 69 -10.64 -6.09 -8.04
CA LEU A 69 -10.27 -7.36 -7.40
C LEU A 69 -9.28 -8.16 -8.24
N LEU A 70 -9.38 -8.07 -9.57
CA LEU A 70 -8.39 -8.58 -10.53
C LEU A 70 -7.08 -7.79 -10.46
N LEU A 71 -7.16 -6.47 -10.29
CA LEU A 71 -6.00 -5.61 -10.08
C LEU A 71 -5.27 -5.98 -8.79
N LEU A 72 -6.03 -6.21 -7.70
CA LEU A 72 -5.48 -6.64 -6.42
C LEU A 72 -4.75 -7.99 -6.54
N LEU A 73 -5.36 -8.97 -7.22
CA LEU A 73 -4.71 -10.26 -7.50
C LEU A 73 -3.45 -10.08 -8.33
N ALA A 74 -3.47 -9.24 -9.36
CA ALA A 74 -2.28 -8.97 -10.18
C ALA A 74 -1.12 -8.43 -9.31
N PHE A 75 -1.42 -7.61 -8.30
CA PHE A 75 -0.41 -7.10 -7.39
C PHE A 75 0.19 -8.11 -6.41
N PHE A 76 -0.45 -9.26 -6.19
CA PHE A 76 0.12 -10.37 -5.39
C PHE A 76 1.09 -11.26 -6.19
N PHE A 77 1.22 -11.08 -7.52
CA PHE A 77 1.95 -12.00 -8.41
C PHE A 77 3.19 -11.43 -9.10
N PHE A 78 3.68 -10.25 -8.73
CA PHE A 78 4.96 -9.72 -9.24
C PHE A 78 6.06 -9.81 -8.20
#